data_AF-A0A3P1YDV0-F1
#
_entry.id   AF-A0A3P1YDV0-F1
#
_cell.length_a   1.000
_cell.length_b   1.000
_cell.length_c   1.000
_cell.angle_alpha   90.00
_cell.angle_beta   90.00
_cell.angle_gamma   90.00
#
_symmetry.space_group_name_H-M   'P 1'
#
loop_
_entity.id
_entity.type
_entity.pdbx_description
1 polymer ?
#
loop_
_entity_poly.entity_id
_entity_poly.type
_entity_poly.pdbx_seq_one_letter_code
_entity_poly.pdbx_strand_id
1 'polypeptide(L)'
;MSTSDSIVSSQTKQSSWRKSDTTWTLGLFGTAIGAGVLFFPIRAGFGGLIPILLMLVLAYPIAFYCHRALARLCLSGSNPSGNITETVEEHFGKTGGVVITFLYFFAICPLLWIYGVTITNTFMTFWENQLGFAPLNRGFVALFLLLLMAFVIWFGKDLMVKVMSYLVWPFIASLVLISLSLIPYWNSAVIDQVDLGSLSLTGHDGILITVWLGISIMV
;
A
#
# COMPACT_ATOMS: atom_id res chain seq x y z
N MET A 1 11.94 57.21 18.89
CA MET A 1 11.90 57.02 17.42
C MET A 1 11.82 55.53 17.18
N SER A 2 10.67 55.05 16.73
CA SER A 2 10.40 53.63 16.46
C SER A 2 11.07 53.24 15.14
N THR A 3 11.83 52.15 15.14
CA THR A 3 12.24 51.45 13.93
C THR A 3 11.86 50.00 14.12
N SER A 4 10.70 49.69 13.57
CA SER A 4 10.16 48.34 13.44
C SER A 4 11.07 47.55 12.51
N ASP A 5 11.86 46.63 13.08
CA ASP A 5 12.50 45.58 12.29
C ASP A 5 11.40 44.71 11.68
N SER A 6 11.24 44.88 10.37
CA SER A 6 10.39 44.08 9.52
C SER A 6 10.74 42.61 9.70
N ILE A 7 9.86 41.87 10.38
CA ILE A 7 9.82 40.41 10.35
C ILE A 7 9.73 40.02 8.88
N VAL A 8 10.84 39.52 8.34
CA VAL A 8 10.89 38.91 7.01
C VAL A 8 9.91 37.74 7.05
N SER A 9 8.74 37.96 6.45
CA SER A 9 7.82 36.89 6.14
C SER A 9 8.54 35.95 5.19
N SER A 10 8.93 34.79 5.70
CA SER A 10 9.35 33.66 4.88
C SER A 10 8.15 33.29 3.99
N GLN A 11 8.09 33.87 2.80
CA GLN A 11 7.18 33.42 1.76
C GLN A 11 7.50 31.95 1.49
N THR A 12 6.64 31.07 1.98
CA THR A 12 6.63 29.64 1.63
C THR A 12 6.40 29.55 0.14
N LYS A 13 7.50 29.54 -0.63
CA LYS A 13 7.48 29.35 -2.07
C LYS A 13 6.92 27.94 -2.30
N GLN A 14 5.65 27.84 -2.69
CA GLN A 14 5.06 26.57 -3.08
C GLN A 14 5.93 25.97 -4.18
N SER A 15 6.58 24.85 -3.88
CA SER A 15 7.39 24.10 -4.84
C SER A 15 6.50 23.71 -6.02
N SER A 16 6.86 24.15 -7.22
CA SER A 16 6.23 23.67 -8.45
C SER A 16 6.46 22.17 -8.60
N TRP A 17 5.45 21.44 -9.11
CA TRP A 17 5.51 20.00 -9.30
C TRP A 17 6.62 19.61 -10.27
N ARG A 18 7.50 18.70 -9.85
CA ARG A 18 8.65 18.24 -10.66
C ARG A 18 8.40 16.83 -11.20
N LYS A 19 9.16 16.46 -12.24
CA LYS A 19 9.13 15.08 -12.79
C LYS A 19 9.49 14.01 -11.75
N SER A 20 10.38 14.35 -10.81
CA SER A 20 10.69 13.49 -9.66
C SER A 20 9.45 13.17 -8.84
N ASP A 21 8.55 14.15 -8.68
CA ASP A 21 7.40 14.02 -7.79
C ASP A 21 6.39 13.05 -8.42
N THR A 22 6.19 13.11 -9.74
CA THR A 22 5.44 12.06 -10.47
C THR A 22 6.06 10.68 -10.31
N THR A 23 7.39 10.57 -10.39
CA THR A 23 8.08 9.27 -10.27
C THR A 23 7.88 8.68 -8.87
N TRP A 24 7.99 9.51 -7.84
CA TRP A 24 7.75 9.11 -6.46
C TRP A 24 6.28 8.80 -6.19
N THR A 25 5.34 9.59 -6.70
CA THR A 25 3.90 9.31 -6.57
C THR A 25 3.52 8.00 -7.25
N LEU A 26 4.02 7.75 -8.46
CA LEU A 26 3.79 6.48 -9.16
C LEU A 26 4.44 5.30 -8.42
N GLY A 27 5.65 5.48 -7.88
CA GLY A 27 6.30 4.47 -7.04
C GLY A 27 5.47 4.13 -5.79
N LEU A 28 5.00 5.16 -5.07
CA LEU A 28 4.13 5.00 -3.90
C LEU A 28 2.80 4.34 -4.25
N PHE A 29 2.20 4.73 -5.37
CA PHE A 29 0.98 4.11 -5.88
C PHE A 29 1.22 2.62 -6.21
N GLY A 30 2.35 2.28 -6.83
CA GLY A 30 2.74 0.90 -7.08
C GLY A 30 2.89 0.06 -5.81
N THR A 31 3.40 0.66 -4.72
CA THR A 31 3.47 -0.03 -3.42
C THR A 31 2.12 -0.20 -2.74
N ALA A 32 1.17 0.72 -2.98
CA ALA A 32 -0.18 0.64 -2.42
C ALA A 32 -1.04 -0.45 -3.10
N ILE A 33 -0.81 -0.71 -4.39
CA ILE A 33 -1.61 -1.64 -5.20
C ILE A 33 -1.07 -3.07 -5.15
N GLY A 34 -0.75 -3.55 -3.95
CA GLY A 34 -0.31 -4.94 -3.76
C GLY A 34 -1.36 -5.98 -4.20
N ALA A 35 -1.09 -7.26 -3.91
CA ALA A 35 -2.00 -8.37 -4.21
C ALA A 35 -3.44 -8.17 -3.68
N GLY A 36 -3.62 -7.30 -2.67
CA GLY A 36 -4.90 -6.86 -2.17
C GLY A 36 -5.83 -6.33 -3.25
N VAL A 37 -5.37 -5.58 -4.27
CA VAL A 37 -6.29 -4.97 -5.25
C VAL A 37 -7.02 -5.98 -6.13
N LEU A 38 -6.47 -7.18 -6.32
CA LEU A 38 -7.13 -8.23 -7.09
C LEU A 38 -8.15 -9.01 -6.25
N PHE A 39 -7.80 -9.36 -5.01
CA PHE A 39 -8.63 -10.21 -4.16
C PHE A 39 -9.58 -9.44 -3.26
N PHE A 40 -9.25 -8.19 -2.94
CA PHE A 40 -10.04 -7.35 -2.05
C PHE A 40 -11.42 -7.03 -2.62
N PRO A 41 -11.58 -6.58 -3.89
CA PRO A 41 -12.91 -6.33 -4.44
C PRO A 41 -13.81 -7.58 -4.41
N ILE A 42 -13.23 -8.76 -4.62
CA ILE A 42 -13.95 -10.04 -4.55
C ILE A 42 -14.40 -10.33 -3.11
N ARG A 43 -13.48 -10.21 -2.13
CA ARG A 43 -13.79 -10.42 -0.70
C ARG A 43 -14.75 -9.38 -0.15
N ALA A 44 -14.58 -8.13 -0.54
CA ALA A 44 -15.45 -7.03 -0.16
C ALA A 44 -16.85 -7.23 -0.75
N GLY A 45 -16.94 -7.73 -1.99
CA GLY A 45 -18.19 -8.15 -2.64
C GLY A 45 -18.98 -9.19 -1.84
N PHE A 46 -18.31 -10.19 -1.25
CA PHE A 46 -18.95 -11.15 -0.34
C PHE A 46 -19.49 -10.51 0.94
N GLY A 47 -18.91 -9.39 1.38
CA GLY A 47 -19.38 -8.61 2.53
C GLY A 47 -20.64 -7.79 2.24
N GLY A 48 -21.10 -7.70 0.99
CA GLY A 48 -22.28 -6.93 0.61
C GLY A 48 -22.02 -5.42 0.44
N LEU A 49 -23.01 -4.70 -0.08
CA LEU A 49 -22.86 -3.28 -0.46
C LEU A 49 -22.56 -2.35 0.72
N ILE A 50 -23.25 -2.55 1.84
CA ILE A 50 -23.20 -1.63 2.99
C ILE A 50 -21.81 -1.62 3.66
N PRO A 51 -21.17 -2.77 3.96
CA PRO A 51 -19.81 -2.77 4.49
C PRO A 51 -18.79 -2.14 3.53
N ILE A 52 -18.92 -2.36 2.21
CA ILE A 52 -18.03 -1.74 1.22
C ILE A 52 -18.12 -0.21 1.25
N LEU A 53 -19.34 0.34 1.26
CA LEU A 53 -19.53 1.79 1.31
C LEU A 53 -19.00 2.39 2.61
N LEU A 54 -19.22 1.72 3.74
CA LEU A 54 -18.71 2.15 5.03
C LEU A 54 -17.17 2.12 5.06
N MET A 55 -16.56 1.03 4.58
CA MET A 55 -15.10 0.94 4.41
C MET A 55 -14.56 2.05 3.52
N LEU A 56 -15.21 2.35 2.39
CA LEU A 56 -14.77 3.41 1.48
C LEU A 56 -14.71 4.78 2.20
N VAL A 57 -15.75 5.11 2.96
CA VAL A 57 -15.83 6.38 3.71
C VAL A 57 -14.81 6.42 4.85
N LEU A 58 -14.55 5.30 5.52
CA LEU A 58 -13.70 5.25 6.70
C LEU A 58 -12.20 5.05 6.38
N ALA A 59 -11.88 4.31 5.32
CA ALA A 59 -10.49 4.05 4.92
C ALA A 59 -9.78 5.34 4.47
N TYR A 60 -10.47 6.22 3.75
CA TYR A 60 -9.90 7.48 3.27
C TYR A 60 -9.31 8.37 4.38
N PRO A 61 -10.07 8.77 5.43
CA PRO A 61 -9.53 9.62 6.48
C PRO A 61 -8.42 8.92 7.26
N ILE A 62 -8.54 7.61 7.56
CA ILE A 62 -7.49 6.87 8.29
C ILE A 62 -6.19 6.92 7.47
N ALA A 63 -6.23 6.49 6.20
CA ALA A 63 -5.05 6.49 5.34
C ALA A 63 -4.47 7.90 5.18
N PHE A 64 -5.31 8.91 4.92
CA PHE A 64 -4.87 10.29 4.73
C PHE A 64 -4.19 10.86 5.99
N TYR A 65 -4.81 10.72 7.16
CA TYR A 65 -4.26 11.28 8.39
C TYR A 65 -3.00 10.54 8.85
N CYS A 66 -2.94 9.21 8.72
CA CYS A 66 -1.77 8.41 9.06
C CYS A 66 -0.57 8.77 8.16
N HIS A 67 -0.74 8.82 6.84
CA HIS A 67 0.34 9.20 5.92
C HIS A 67 0.77 10.66 6.11
N ARG A 68 -0.18 11.57 6.38
CA ARG A 68 0.13 12.97 6.68
C ARG A 68 0.91 13.11 7.99
N ALA A 69 0.55 12.35 9.02
CA ALA A 69 1.27 12.34 10.30
C ALA A 69 2.69 11.80 10.11
N LEU A 70 2.85 10.70 9.37
CA LEU A 70 4.16 10.13 9.05
C LEU A 70 5.02 11.11 8.24
N ALA A 71 4.47 11.77 7.23
CA ALA A 71 5.20 12.76 6.44
C ALA A 71 5.66 13.94 7.31
N ARG A 72 4.83 14.42 8.22
CA ARG A 72 5.20 15.48 9.17
C ARG A 72 6.29 15.03 10.14
N LEU A 73 6.22 13.80 10.63
CA LEU A 73 7.24 13.21 11.47
C LEU A 73 8.57 13.15 10.71
N CYS A 74 8.61 12.60 9.50
CA CYS A 74 9.85 12.50 8.72
C CYS A 74 10.45 13.88 8.38
N LEU A 75 9.61 14.92 8.20
CA LEU A 75 10.06 16.28 7.90
C LEU A 75 10.41 17.11 9.15
N SER A 76 10.05 16.65 10.36
CA SER A 76 10.38 17.37 11.60
C SER A 76 11.76 17.06 12.15
N GLY A 77 12.43 16.03 11.62
CA GLY A 77 13.80 15.69 12.00
C GLY A 77 14.80 16.79 11.61
N SER A 78 15.76 17.05 12.48
CA SER A 78 16.80 18.05 12.21
C SER A 78 17.80 17.61 11.12
N ASN A 79 17.96 16.30 10.92
CA ASN A 79 18.82 15.71 9.90
C ASN A 79 18.02 15.37 8.62
N PRO A 80 18.20 16.08 7.49
CA PRO A 80 17.48 15.81 6.23
C PRO A 80 17.78 14.44 5.61
N SER A 81 18.86 13.77 6.04
CA SER A 81 19.26 12.43 5.60
C SER A 81 19.03 11.35 6.67
N GLY A 82 18.42 11.74 7.79
CA GLY A 82 18.15 10.84 8.90
C GLY A 82 17.04 9.83 8.60
N ASN A 83 17.10 8.68 9.28
CA ASN A 83 16.07 7.65 9.18
C ASN A 83 14.92 7.93 10.17
N ILE A 84 13.78 7.27 9.97
CA ILE A 84 12.60 7.40 10.86
C ILE A 84 12.96 7.16 12.33
N THR A 85 13.83 6.17 12.61
CA THR A 85 14.30 5.88 13.97
C THR A 85 15.03 7.06 14.61
N GLU A 86 15.88 7.76 13.84
CA GLU A 86 16.63 8.93 14.31
C GLU A 86 15.67 10.09 14.63
N THR A 87 14.71 10.34 13.74
CA THR A 87 13.71 11.39 13.96
C THR A 87 12.82 11.11 15.17
N VAL A 88 12.46 9.85 15.40
CA VAL A 88 11.69 9.45 16.60
C VAL A 88 12.56 9.56 17.86
N GLU A 89 13.82 9.17 17.80
CA GLU A 89 14.75 9.31 18.92
C GLU A 89 14.97 10.79 19.30
N GLU A 90 15.01 11.69 18.32
CA GLU A 90 15.10 13.13 18.55
C GLU A 90 13.88 13.69 19.32
N HIS A 91 12.67 13.24 18.97
CA HIS A 91 11.43 13.78 19.55
C HIS A 91 11.00 13.06 20.84
N PHE A 92 11.26 11.76 20.95
CA PHE A 92 10.76 10.89 22.02
C PHE A 92 11.88 10.23 22.86
N GLY A 93 13.14 10.53 22.55
CA GLY A 93 14.31 9.96 23.20
C GLY A 93 14.63 8.53 22.75
N LYS A 94 15.74 8.01 23.27
CA LYS A 94 16.30 6.69 22.90
C LYS A 94 15.32 5.53 23.04
N THR A 95 14.48 5.54 24.07
CA THR A 95 13.45 4.51 24.28
C THR A 95 12.41 4.53 23.15
N GLY A 96 11.99 5.70 22.69
CA GLY A 96 11.09 5.85 21.55
C GLY A 96 11.68 5.28 20.26
N GLY A 97 12.97 5.55 20.01
CA GLY A 97 13.72 4.99 18.87
C GLY A 97 13.77 3.44 18.87
N VAL A 98 13.95 2.82 20.04
CA VAL A 98 13.92 1.35 20.16
C VAL A 98 12.52 0.80 19.88
N VAL A 99 11.48 1.39 20.48
CA VAL A 99 10.09 0.94 20.30
C VAL A 99 9.67 1.02 18.84
N ILE A 100 9.94 2.14 18.16
CA ILE A 100 9.55 2.28 16.75
C ILE A 100 10.29 1.27 15.88
N THR A 101 11.56 1.00 16.16
CA THR A 101 12.35 0.04 15.39
C THR A 101 11.78 -1.38 15.53
N PHE A 102 11.36 -1.77 16.73
CA PHE A 102 10.68 -3.06 16.94
C PHE A 102 9.34 -3.13 16.20
N LEU A 103 8.53 -2.08 16.28
CA LEU A 103 7.26 -2.00 15.54
C LEU A 103 7.49 -2.11 14.02
N TYR A 104 8.52 -1.43 13.51
CA TYR A 104 8.90 -1.48 12.10
C TYR A 104 9.32 -2.88 11.67
N PHE A 105 10.08 -3.58 12.51
CA PHE A 105 10.48 -4.96 12.25
C PHE A 105 9.26 -5.88 12.14
N PHE A 106 8.32 -5.81 13.09
CA PHE A 106 7.11 -6.63 13.06
C PHE A 106 6.15 -6.25 11.93
N ALA A 107 6.16 -5.01 11.46
CA ALA A 107 5.36 -4.61 10.30
C ALA A 107 5.96 -5.14 8.98
N ILE A 108 7.27 -4.94 8.76
CA ILE A 108 7.91 -5.22 7.48
C ILE A 108 8.28 -6.69 7.31
N CYS A 109 8.75 -7.37 8.35
CA CYS A 109 9.25 -8.74 8.25
C CYS A 109 8.17 -9.72 7.75
N PRO A 110 6.93 -9.73 8.29
CA PRO A 110 5.86 -10.58 7.78
C PRO A 110 5.44 -10.23 6.35
N LEU A 111 5.42 -8.94 6.00
CA LEU A 111 5.12 -8.50 4.64
C LEU A 111 6.13 -9.07 3.64
N LEU A 112 7.43 -8.94 3.95
CA LEU A 112 8.49 -9.48 3.10
C LEU A 112 8.34 -10.99 2.90
N TRP A 113 8.00 -11.72 3.96
CA TRP A 113 7.76 -13.17 3.90
C TRP A 113 6.58 -13.52 2.97
N ILE A 114 5.44 -12.85 3.15
CA ILE A 114 4.24 -13.08 2.33
C ILE A 114 4.53 -12.76 0.86
N TYR A 115 5.24 -11.68 0.56
CA TYR A 115 5.62 -11.34 -0.81
C TYR A 115 6.56 -12.37 -1.43
N GLY A 116 7.55 -12.88 -0.68
CA GLY A 116 8.44 -13.95 -1.15
C GLY A 116 7.70 -15.26 -1.48
N VAL A 117 6.73 -15.65 -0.64
CA VAL A 117 5.86 -16.80 -0.92
C VAL A 117 4.97 -16.54 -2.14
N THR A 118 4.42 -15.33 -2.23
CA THR A 118 3.47 -14.96 -3.30
C THR A 118 4.15 -14.95 -4.66
N ILE A 119 5.33 -14.35 -4.80
CA ILE A 119 6.04 -14.32 -6.09
C ILE A 119 6.41 -15.71 -6.58
N THR A 120 6.84 -16.59 -5.66
CA THR A 120 7.14 -17.99 -5.96
C THR A 120 5.89 -18.71 -6.46
N ASN A 121 4.76 -18.54 -5.77
CA ASN A 121 3.49 -19.15 -6.15
C ASN A 121 3.01 -18.65 -7.51
N THR A 122 3.00 -17.32 -7.73
CA THR A 122 2.57 -16.73 -8.99
C THR A 122 3.42 -17.20 -10.17
N PHE A 123 4.75 -17.26 -9.99
CA PHE A 123 5.64 -17.76 -11.03
C PHE A 123 5.39 -19.23 -11.36
N MET A 124 5.25 -20.10 -10.35
CA MET A 124 4.97 -21.52 -10.58
C MET A 124 3.61 -21.74 -11.25
N THR A 125 2.57 -21.03 -10.80
CA THR A 125 1.24 -21.07 -11.43
C THR A 125 1.31 -20.62 -12.88
N PHE A 126 2.06 -19.55 -13.18
CA PHE A 126 2.27 -19.09 -14.56
C PHE A 126 3.04 -20.11 -15.41
N TRP A 127 4.09 -20.70 -14.84
CA TRP A 127 4.91 -21.71 -15.50
C TRP A 127 4.11 -22.96 -15.89
N GLU A 128 3.27 -23.44 -14.97
CA GLU A 128 2.49 -24.66 -15.17
C GLU A 128 1.21 -24.40 -15.96
N ASN A 129 0.41 -23.42 -15.55
CA ASN A 129 -0.94 -23.23 -16.10
C ASN A 129 -1.00 -22.32 -17.33
N GLN A 130 -0.07 -21.37 -17.47
CA GLN A 130 -0.06 -20.44 -18.61
C GLN A 130 0.94 -20.88 -19.69
N LEU A 131 2.11 -21.40 -19.31
CA LEU A 131 3.10 -21.90 -20.28
C LEU A 131 2.97 -23.41 -20.58
N GLY A 132 2.25 -24.17 -19.75
CA GLY A 132 2.03 -25.62 -19.96
C GLY A 132 3.27 -26.47 -19.71
N PHE A 133 4.27 -25.96 -18.98
CA PHE A 133 5.49 -26.70 -18.69
C PHE A 133 5.35 -27.56 -17.44
N ALA A 134 6.22 -28.58 -17.33
CA ALA A 134 6.27 -29.46 -16.17
C ALA A 134 6.58 -28.70 -14.87
N PRO A 135 6.05 -29.13 -13.72
CA PRO A 135 6.23 -28.45 -12.45
C PRO A 135 7.70 -28.43 -12.02
N LEU A 136 8.16 -27.25 -11.59
CA LEU A 136 9.53 -27.05 -11.09
C LEU A 136 9.60 -27.29 -9.58
N ASN A 137 10.81 -27.59 -9.07
CA ASN A 137 11.02 -27.68 -7.63
C ASN A 137 10.86 -26.30 -6.99
N ARG A 138 9.84 -26.16 -6.12
CA ARG A 138 9.52 -24.93 -5.39
C ARG A 138 10.71 -24.31 -4.65
N GLY A 139 11.53 -25.12 -3.98
CA GLY A 139 12.66 -24.63 -3.20
C GLY A 139 13.72 -23.96 -4.08
N PHE A 140 14.01 -24.57 -5.23
CA PHE A 140 14.93 -24.00 -6.21
C PHE A 140 14.39 -22.69 -6.80
N VAL A 141 13.12 -22.67 -7.19
CA VAL A 141 12.47 -21.48 -7.75
C VAL A 141 12.44 -20.33 -6.73
N ALA A 142 12.07 -20.61 -5.48
CA ALA A 142 12.04 -19.61 -4.42
C ALA A 142 13.42 -18.99 -4.18
N LEU A 143 14.46 -19.83 -4.07
CA LEU A 143 15.83 -19.36 -3.89
C LEU A 143 16.30 -18.51 -5.09
N PHE A 144 16.04 -18.98 -6.30
CA PHE A 144 16.40 -18.26 -7.52
C PHE A 144 15.72 -16.89 -7.61
N LEU A 145 14.41 -16.81 -7.37
CA LEU A 145 13.66 -15.55 -7.41
C LEU A 145 14.12 -14.58 -6.31
N LEU A 146 14.39 -15.07 -5.10
CA LEU A 146 14.92 -14.24 -4.01
C LEU A 146 16.30 -13.67 -4.35
N LEU A 147 17.20 -14.49 -4.91
CA LEU A 147 18.52 -14.03 -5.36
C LEU A 147 18.41 -13.02 -6.50
N LEU A 148 17.50 -13.23 -7.45
CA LEU A 148 17.23 -12.29 -8.53
C LEU A 148 16.75 -10.94 -7.98
N MET A 149 15.82 -10.94 -7.02
CA MET A 149 15.35 -9.71 -6.37
C MET A 149 16.47 -9.01 -5.61
N ALA A 150 17.29 -9.75 -4.85
CA ALA A 150 18.44 -9.20 -4.14
C ALA A 150 19.47 -8.59 -5.10
N PHE A 151 19.70 -9.23 -6.24
CA PHE A 151 20.57 -8.72 -7.31
C PHE A 151 20.05 -7.40 -7.89
N VAL A 152 18.75 -7.26 -8.11
CA VAL A 152 18.15 -5.99 -8.59
C VAL A 152 18.34 -4.87 -7.56
N ILE A 153 18.19 -5.16 -6.27
CA ILE A 153 18.37 -4.17 -5.19
C ILE A 153 19.83 -3.67 -5.14
N TRP A 154 20.79 -4.53 -5.47
CA TRP A 154 22.21 -4.18 -5.46
C TRP A 154 22.58 -3.03 -6.42
N PHE A 155 21.80 -2.81 -7.48
CA PHE A 155 22.00 -1.69 -8.42
C PHE A 155 21.58 -0.32 -7.87
N GLY A 156 21.03 -0.26 -6.65
CA GLY A 156 20.75 0.98 -5.93
C GLY A 156 19.33 1.54 -6.08
N LYS A 157 19.03 2.54 -5.25
CA LYS A 157 17.70 3.14 -5.07
C LYS A 157 17.11 3.71 -6.36
N ASP A 158 17.92 4.38 -7.18
CA ASP A 158 17.41 5.13 -8.33
C ASP A 158 16.93 4.19 -9.45
N LEU A 159 17.60 3.04 -9.64
CA LEU A 159 17.09 1.99 -10.51
C LEU A 159 15.79 1.40 -9.97
N MET A 160 15.73 1.09 -8.68
CA MET A 160 14.54 0.52 -8.04
C MET A 160 13.31 1.42 -8.23
N VAL A 161 13.43 2.72 -7.92
CA VAL A 161 12.32 3.68 -8.07
C VAL A 161 11.89 3.80 -9.53
N LYS A 162 12.84 3.80 -10.47
CA LYS A 162 12.53 3.84 -11.90
C LYS A 162 11.79 2.59 -12.36
N VAL A 163 12.28 1.41 -12.02
CA VAL A 163 11.65 0.12 -12.39
C VAL A 163 10.24 0.04 -11.84
N MET A 164 10.04 0.36 -10.56
CA MET A 164 8.70 0.34 -9.95
C MET A 164 7.76 1.33 -10.63
N SER A 165 8.21 2.56 -10.90
CA SER A 165 7.39 3.56 -11.60
C SER A 165 7.02 3.13 -13.02
N TYR A 166 7.90 2.43 -13.75
CA TYR A 166 7.59 1.90 -15.08
C TYR A 166 6.62 0.70 -15.03
N LEU A 167 6.79 -0.20 -14.06
CA LEU A 167 5.95 -1.40 -13.90
C LEU A 167 4.48 -1.07 -13.60
N VAL A 168 4.24 0.07 -12.95
CA VAL A 168 2.90 0.56 -12.62
C VAL A 168 2.05 0.83 -13.87
N TRP A 169 2.63 1.29 -14.97
CA TRP A 169 1.88 1.61 -16.19
C TRP A 169 1.16 0.41 -16.84
N PRO A 170 1.83 -0.70 -17.20
CA PRO A 170 1.14 -1.87 -17.75
C PRO A 170 0.17 -2.48 -16.73
N PHE A 171 0.44 -2.32 -15.44
CA PHE A 171 -0.45 -2.77 -14.38
C PHE A 171 -1.77 -1.96 -14.36
N ILE A 172 -1.69 -0.62 -14.36
CA ILE A 172 -2.88 0.26 -14.48
C ILE A 172 -3.66 -0.07 -15.75
N ALA A 173 -2.95 -0.21 -16.88
CA ALA A 173 -3.59 -0.55 -18.15
C ALA A 173 -4.36 -1.88 -18.06
N SER A 174 -3.78 -2.89 -17.41
CA SER A 174 -4.44 -4.18 -17.19
C SER A 174 -5.70 -4.03 -16.32
N LEU A 175 -5.65 -3.25 -15.24
CA LEU A 175 -6.82 -2.99 -14.40
C LEU A 175 -7.94 -2.27 -15.16
N VAL A 176 -7.60 -1.26 -15.97
CA VAL A 176 -8.59 -0.55 -16.79
C VAL A 176 -9.22 -1.48 -17.82
N LEU A 177 -8.42 -2.31 -18.51
CA LEU A 177 -8.92 -3.27 -19.48
C LEU A 177 -9.85 -4.30 -18.83
N ILE A 178 -9.45 -4.86 -17.68
CA ILE A 178 -10.30 -5.78 -16.90
C ILE A 178 -11.59 -5.07 -16.49
N SER A 179 -11.52 -3.86 -15.96
CA SER A 179 -12.70 -3.09 -15.56
C SER A 179 -13.66 -2.84 -16.73
N LEU A 180 -13.14 -2.51 -17.92
CA LEU A 180 -13.97 -2.32 -19.12
C LEU A 180 -14.57 -3.64 -19.60
N SER A 181 -13.82 -4.75 -19.51
CA SER A 181 -14.31 -6.09 -19.88
C SER A 181 -15.44 -6.59 -18.97
N LEU A 182 -15.53 -6.06 -17.74
CA LEU A 182 -16.54 -6.42 -16.76
C LEU A 182 -17.87 -5.66 -16.94
N ILE A 183 -17.92 -4.56 -17.71
CA ILE A 183 -19.14 -3.76 -17.95
C ILE A 183 -20.33 -4.61 -18.41
N PRO A 184 -20.19 -5.57 -19.34
CA PRO A 184 -21.31 -6.42 -19.77
C PRO A 184 -21.87 -7.32 -18.67
N TYR A 185 -21.12 -7.56 -17.59
CA TYR A 185 -21.50 -8.42 -16.47
C TYR A 185 -22.09 -7.63 -15.28
N TRP A 186 -22.17 -6.30 -15.38
CA TRP A 186 -22.76 -5.48 -14.33
C TRP A 186 -24.25 -5.80 -14.18
N ASN A 187 -24.66 -6.04 -12.94
CA ASN A 187 -26.05 -6.31 -12.59
C ASN A 187 -26.44 -5.56 -11.31
N SER A 188 -27.74 -5.37 -11.11
CA SER A 188 -28.30 -4.71 -9.92
C SER A 188 -28.43 -5.63 -8.70
N ALA A 189 -27.99 -6.90 -8.78
CA ALA A 189 -28.22 -7.88 -7.73
C ALA A 189 -27.61 -7.44 -6.39
N VAL A 190 -26.52 -6.67 -6.43
CA VAL A 190 -25.87 -6.10 -5.25
C VAL A 190 -26.77 -5.12 -4.47
N ILE A 191 -27.74 -4.49 -5.14
CA ILE A 191 -28.72 -3.58 -4.54
C ILE A 191 -29.92 -4.39 -4.04
N ASP A 192 -30.37 -5.37 -4.82
CA ASP A 192 -31.51 -6.23 -4.47
C ASP A 192 -31.23 -7.13 -3.26
N GLN A 193 -29.97 -7.45 -3.01
CA GLN A 193 -29.51 -8.22 -1.84
C GLN A 193 -29.38 -7.39 -0.56
N VAL A 194 -29.65 -6.07 -0.60
CA VAL A 194 -29.60 -5.22 0.60
C VAL A 194 -30.86 -5.41 1.43
N ASP A 195 -30.86 -6.44 2.28
CA ASP A 195 -31.89 -6.63 3.28
C ASP A 195 -31.52 -5.88 4.58
N LEU A 196 -32.06 -4.68 4.73
CA LEU A 196 -31.90 -3.81 5.90
C LEU A 196 -32.48 -4.43 7.20
N GLY A 197 -33.35 -5.44 7.10
CA GLY A 197 -33.94 -6.15 8.24
C GLY A 197 -33.06 -7.28 8.79
N SER A 198 -32.19 -7.86 7.94
CA SER A 198 -31.22 -8.90 8.31
C SER A 198 -29.87 -8.35 8.81
N LEU A 199 -29.76 -7.02 8.90
CA LEU A 199 -28.52 -6.30 9.17
C LEU A 199 -28.07 -6.51 10.63
N SER A 200 -27.45 -7.64 10.91
CA SER A 200 -26.83 -7.90 12.21
C SER A 200 -25.59 -7.02 12.36
N LEU A 201 -25.70 -6.00 13.20
CA LEU A 201 -24.57 -5.14 13.55
C LEU A 201 -23.51 -5.93 14.35
N THR A 202 -23.95 -6.90 15.15
CA THR A 202 -23.13 -7.67 16.09
C THR A 202 -23.30 -9.17 15.90
N GLY A 203 -22.23 -9.88 15.56
CA GLY A 203 -22.21 -11.32 15.33
C GLY A 203 -20.95 -11.71 14.55
N HIS A 204 -20.63 -13.01 14.45
CA HIS A 204 -19.43 -13.50 13.75
C HIS A 204 -19.39 -13.07 12.27
N ASP A 205 -20.57 -12.93 11.64
CA ASP A 205 -20.75 -12.44 10.27
C ASP A 205 -21.34 -11.00 10.25
N GLY A 206 -21.27 -10.30 11.38
CA GLY A 206 -21.82 -8.96 11.53
C GLY A 206 -20.99 -7.91 10.79
N ILE A 207 -21.64 -6.81 10.39
CA ILE A 207 -21.02 -5.73 9.64
C ILE A 207 -19.77 -5.18 10.32
N LEU A 208 -19.77 -5.09 11.65
CA LEU A 208 -18.62 -4.59 12.41
C LEU A 208 -17.36 -5.45 12.21
N ILE A 209 -17.49 -6.78 12.18
CA ILE A 209 -16.35 -7.68 12.01
C ILE A 209 -15.85 -7.61 10.56
N THR A 210 -16.77 -7.60 9.59
CA THR A 210 -16.44 -7.43 8.18
C THR A 210 -15.69 -6.13 7.94
N VAL A 211 -16.20 -5.01 8.46
CA VAL A 211 -15.58 -3.68 8.40
C VAL A 211 -14.21 -3.67 9.08
N TRP A 212 -14.12 -4.20 10.30
CA TRP A 212 -12.87 -4.25 11.06
C TRP A 212 -11.78 -5.01 10.33
N LEU A 213 -12.09 -6.22 9.86
CA LEU A 213 -11.14 -7.06 9.12
C LEU A 213 -10.77 -6.44 7.78
N GLY A 214 -11.73 -5.84 7.07
CA GLY A 214 -11.46 -5.18 5.79
C GLY A 214 -10.57 -3.96 5.93
N ILE A 215 -10.77 -3.14 6.97
CA ILE A 215 -9.92 -1.96 7.22
C ILE A 215 -8.48 -2.37 7.52
N SER A 216 -8.25 -3.39 8.35
CA SER A 216 -6.89 -3.89 8.62
C SER A 216 -6.16 -4.44 7.39
N ILE A 217 -6.89 -4.80 6.34
CA ILE A 217 -6.31 -5.25 5.07
C ILE A 217 -6.06 -4.06 4.12
N MET A 218 -6.90 -3.02 4.18
CA MET A 218 -6.83 -1.85 3.30
C MET A 218 -5.83 -0.79 3.74
N VAL A 219 -5.65 -0.60 5.06
CA VAL A 219 -4.89 0.51 5.67
C VAL A 219 -3.86 -0.02 6.65
#